data_AF-A0A6B2XNM1-F1
#
_entry.id   AF-A0A6B2XNM1-F1
#
_cell.length_a   1.000
_cell.length_b   1.000
_cell.length_c   1.000
_cell.angle_alpha   90.00
_cell.angle_beta   90.00
_cell.angle_gamma   90.00
#
_symmetry.space_group_name_H-M   'P 1'
#
loop_
_entity.id
_entity.type
_entity.pdbx_description
1 polymer ?
#
loop_
_entity_poly.entity_id
_entity_poly.type
_entity_poly.pdbx_seq_one_letter_code
_entity_poly.pdbx_strand_id
1 'polypeptide(L)'
;MTTNSTKATHPHSVTELCGEGARLYTSALRTGRIARGDVKTAPCLLDLALLQPDPDDVNSLRPVPPAVALAQRLHPIEREIRDRRRDSLELSEAFEPFLAISAQSPASTHAITVLEGFDPINAA
;
A
#
# COMPACT_ATOMS: atom_id res chain seq x y z
N MET A 1 -5.24 -1.26 9.32
CA MET A 1 -3.96 -1.71 9.92
C MET A 1 -4.01 -3.23 9.99
N THR A 2 -3.38 -3.91 9.04
CA THR A 2 -3.29 -5.38 9.03
C THR A 2 -2.15 -5.80 9.95
N THR A 3 -2.47 -6.45 11.06
CA THR A 3 -1.49 -6.97 12.02
C THR A 3 -0.81 -8.21 11.44
N ASN A 4 0.47 -8.09 11.12
CA ASN A 4 1.31 -9.14 10.55
C ASN A 4 1.73 -10.10 11.69
N SER A 5 0.87 -11.06 12.03
CA SER A 5 1.12 -12.00 13.14
C SER A 5 2.25 -12.97 12.81
N THR A 6 3.30 -12.96 13.62
CA THR A 6 4.42 -13.91 13.56
C THR A 6 4.07 -15.23 14.25
N LYS A 7 4.26 -16.38 13.59
CA LYS A 7 4.06 -17.71 14.18
C LYS A 7 5.32 -18.12 14.95
N ALA A 8 5.20 -18.62 16.18
CA ALA A 8 6.35 -18.90 17.06
C ALA A 8 7.41 -19.85 16.47
N THR A 9 7.04 -20.73 15.54
CA THR A 9 7.97 -21.65 14.85
C THR A 9 8.65 -21.02 13.62
N HIS A 10 8.16 -19.86 13.15
CA HIS A 10 8.66 -19.13 11.98
C HIS A 10 8.70 -17.61 12.27
N PRO A 11 9.81 -17.09 12.82
CA PRO A 11 9.92 -15.73 13.33
C PRO A 11 10.20 -14.72 12.20
N HIS A 12 9.35 -14.68 11.19
CA HIS A 12 9.38 -13.65 10.15
C HIS A 12 7.96 -13.23 9.80
N SER A 13 7.82 -12.08 9.17
CA SER A 13 6.52 -11.61 8.74
C SER A 13 5.93 -12.56 7.67
N VAL A 14 4.59 -12.64 7.58
CA VAL A 14 3.89 -13.49 6.58
C VAL A 14 4.21 -13.05 5.14
N THR A 15 4.73 -11.85 4.99
CA THR A 15 5.17 -11.22 3.75
C THR A 15 6.61 -11.52 3.36
N GLU A 16 7.42 -12.09 4.24
CA GLU A 16 8.84 -12.35 3.98
C GLU A 16 9.10 -13.83 3.68
N LEU A 17 9.91 -14.07 2.65
CA LEU A 17 10.42 -15.39 2.33
C LEU A 17 11.64 -15.68 3.21
N CYS A 18 11.55 -16.71 4.06
CA CYS A 18 12.68 -17.11 4.88
C CYS A 18 13.75 -17.85 4.06
N GLY A 19 14.96 -17.96 4.63
CA GLY A 19 16.09 -18.62 3.97
C GLY A 19 15.80 -20.08 3.58
N GLU A 20 15.08 -20.82 4.44
CA GLU A 20 14.68 -22.20 4.13
C GLU A 20 13.64 -22.26 3.01
N GLY A 21 12.64 -21.36 3.05
CA GLY A 21 11.68 -21.21 1.96
C GLY A 21 12.35 -20.91 0.62
N ALA A 22 13.32 -20.00 0.59
CA ALA A 22 14.07 -19.68 -0.63
C ALA A 22 14.81 -20.91 -1.20
N ARG A 23 15.41 -21.73 -0.33
CA ARG A 23 16.09 -22.97 -0.73
C ARG A 23 15.11 -23.99 -1.31
N LEU A 24 14.01 -24.26 -0.61
CA LEU A 24 12.99 -25.22 -1.03
C LEU A 24 12.30 -24.77 -2.33
N TYR A 25 11.97 -23.48 -2.46
CA TYR A 25 11.39 -22.95 -3.69
C TYR A 25 12.35 -23.03 -4.89
N THR A 26 13.64 -22.74 -4.68
CA THR A 26 14.67 -22.92 -5.72
C THR A 26 14.79 -24.38 -6.15
N SER A 27 14.75 -25.31 -5.19
CA SER A 27 14.75 -26.75 -5.47
C SER A 27 13.52 -27.13 -6.30
N ALA A 28 12.33 -26.72 -5.85
CA ALA A 28 11.06 -26.98 -6.53
C ALA A 28 11.05 -26.42 -7.96
N LEU A 29 11.59 -25.22 -8.20
CA LEU A 29 11.70 -24.62 -9.54
C LEU A 29 12.58 -25.45 -10.49
N ARG A 30 13.63 -26.09 -9.98
CA ARG A 30 14.52 -26.95 -10.78
C ARG A 30 13.92 -28.31 -11.06
N THR A 31 13.23 -28.89 -10.08
CA THR A 31 12.64 -30.24 -10.16
C THR A 31 11.22 -30.25 -10.73
N GLY A 32 10.56 -29.09 -10.76
CA GLY A 32 9.16 -28.91 -11.14
C GLY A 32 8.16 -29.31 -10.04
N ARG A 33 8.62 -29.81 -8.88
CA ARG A 33 7.76 -30.27 -7.78
C ARG A 33 8.50 -30.42 -6.46
N ILE A 34 7.74 -30.44 -5.37
CA ILE A 34 8.22 -30.71 -4.01
C ILE A 34 7.16 -31.47 -3.21
N ALA A 35 7.59 -32.38 -2.33
CA ALA A 35 6.65 -33.10 -1.49
C ALA A 35 6.05 -32.16 -0.43
N ARG A 36 4.75 -32.30 -0.18
CA ARG A 36 4.02 -31.50 0.81
C ARG A 36 4.60 -31.64 2.23
N GLY A 37 5.20 -32.79 2.53
CA GLY A 37 5.89 -33.04 3.79
C GLY A 37 7.12 -32.15 4.01
N ASP A 38 7.85 -31.84 2.94
CA ASP A 38 9.09 -31.07 3.00
C ASP A 38 8.85 -29.58 3.29
N VAL A 39 7.64 -29.10 2.97
CA VAL A 39 7.24 -27.69 3.16
C VAL A 39 6.81 -27.39 4.60
N LYS A 40 6.71 -28.41 5.47
CA LYS A 40 6.34 -28.23 6.89
C LYS A 40 7.29 -27.29 7.64
N THR A 41 8.56 -27.26 7.25
CA THR A 41 9.61 -26.40 7.81
C THR A 41 9.70 -25.02 7.16
N ALA A 42 8.84 -24.72 6.18
CA ALA A 42 8.77 -23.42 5.52
C ALA A 42 7.32 -23.10 5.09
N PRO A 43 6.37 -22.99 6.04
CA PRO A 43 4.96 -22.71 5.74
C PRO A 43 4.77 -21.40 4.96
N CYS A 44 5.74 -20.48 5.06
CA CYS A 44 5.81 -19.25 4.29
C CYS A 44 5.66 -19.46 2.78
N LEU A 45 6.01 -20.63 2.22
CA LEU A 45 5.82 -20.90 0.79
C LEU A 45 4.35 -21.01 0.38
N LEU A 46 3.51 -21.51 1.28
CA LEU A 46 2.06 -21.59 1.07
C LEU A 46 1.41 -20.24 1.36
N ASP A 47 1.82 -19.59 2.45
CA ASP A 47 1.34 -18.24 2.79
C ASP A 47 1.71 -17.21 1.71
N LEU A 48 2.87 -17.42 1.06
CA LEU A 48 3.33 -16.60 -0.04
C LEU A 48 2.70 -16.95 -1.40
N ALA A 49 1.93 -18.05 -1.46
CA ALA A 49 1.38 -18.64 -2.69
C ALA A 49 2.46 -18.96 -3.74
N LEU A 50 3.65 -19.37 -3.29
CA LEU A 50 4.78 -19.76 -4.15
C LEU A 50 4.68 -21.22 -4.61
N LEU A 51 3.82 -22.01 -3.99
CA LEU A 51 3.54 -23.40 -4.32
C LEU A 51 2.03 -23.60 -4.49
N GLN A 52 1.66 -24.44 -5.46
CA GLN A 52 0.28 -24.84 -5.72
C GLN A 52 0.13 -26.36 -5.66
N PRO A 53 -1.03 -26.91 -5.25
CA PRO A 53 -1.30 -28.35 -5.32
C PRO A 53 -1.09 -28.90 -6.73
N ASP A 54 -0.46 -30.06 -6.82
CA ASP A 54 -0.37 -30.81 -8.08
C ASP A 54 -1.72 -31.48 -8.37
N PRO A 55 -2.36 -31.25 -9.55
CA PRO A 55 -3.62 -31.91 -9.88
C PRO A 55 -3.49 -33.44 -9.98
N ASP A 56 -2.29 -33.95 -10.28
CA ASP A 56 -2.05 -35.38 -10.50
C ASP A 56 -1.65 -36.12 -9.21
N ASP A 57 -1.19 -35.41 -8.18
CA ASP A 57 -0.73 -35.99 -6.91
C ASP A 57 -0.99 -35.05 -5.72
N VAL A 58 -1.94 -35.43 -4.87
CA VAL A 58 -2.36 -34.64 -3.69
C VAL A 58 -1.25 -34.41 -2.64
N ASN A 59 -0.19 -35.22 -2.66
CA ASN A 59 0.97 -35.10 -1.77
C ASN A 59 2.11 -34.30 -2.40
N SER A 60 1.97 -33.87 -3.65
CA SER A 60 2.94 -33.07 -4.40
C SER A 60 2.46 -31.64 -4.54
N LEU A 61 3.43 -30.71 -4.57
CA LEU A 61 3.22 -29.31 -4.84
C LEU A 61 4.08 -28.89 -6.03
N ARG A 62 3.54 -28.06 -6.91
CA ARG A 62 4.26 -27.46 -8.04
C ARG A 62 4.65 -26.02 -7.71
N PRO A 63 5.85 -25.56 -8.11
CA PRO A 63 6.21 -24.15 -7.96
C PRO A 63 5.37 -23.28 -8.88
N VAL A 64 4.90 -22.15 -8.35
CA VAL A 64 4.37 -21.06 -9.18
C VAL A 64 5.58 -20.36 -9.83
N PRO A 65 5.57 -20.05 -11.13
CA PRO A 65 6.69 -19.32 -11.75
C PRO A 65 6.95 -17.97 -11.05
N PRO A 66 8.22 -17.57 -10.83
CA PRO A 66 8.54 -16.37 -10.05
C PRO A 66 7.92 -15.09 -10.61
N ALA A 67 7.88 -14.94 -11.94
CA ALA A 67 7.25 -13.79 -12.59
C ALA A 67 5.74 -13.71 -12.33
N VAL A 68 5.06 -14.87 -12.28
CA VAL A 68 3.63 -14.96 -11.97
C VAL A 68 3.38 -14.61 -10.51
N ALA A 69 4.16 -15.18 -9.60
CA ALA A 69 4.08 -14.87 -8.18
C ALA A 69 4.31 -13.37 -7.92
N LEU A 70 5.31 -12.77 -8.56
CA LEU A 70 5.58 -11.33 -8.46
C LEU A 70 4.39 -10.48 -8.96
N ALA A 71 3.84 -10.79 -10.14
CA ALA A 71 2.71 -10.05 -10.70
C ALA A 71 1.47 -10.12 -9.78
N GLN A 72 1.17 -11.31 -9.24
CA GLN A 72 0.07 -11.50 -8.28
C GLN A 72 0.24 -10.66 -7.01
N ARG A 73 1.48 -10.43 -6.57
CA ARG A 73 1.79 -9.59 -5.41
C ARG A 73 1.72 -8.09 -5.71
N LEU A 74 2.16 -7.67 -6.89
CA LEU A 74 2.17 -6.25 -7.27
C LEU A 74 0.77 -5.73 -7.61
N HIS A 75 -0.08 -6.54 -8.26
CA HIS A 75 -1.38 -6.08 -8.74
C HIS A 75 -2.31 -5.45 -7.69
N PRO A 76 -2.47 -6.00 -6.47
CA PRO A 76 -3.27 -5.35 -5.43
C PRO A 76 -2.71 -3.99 -5.00
N ILE A 77 -1.38 -3.86 -4.92
CA ILE A 77 -0.70 -2.62 -4.53
C ILE A 77 -0.87 -1.56 -5.61
N GLU A 78 -0.65 -1.93 -6.87
CA GLU A 78 -0.87 -1.03 -8.02
C GLU A 78 -2.31 -0.56 -8.09
N ARG A 79 -3.27 -1.45 -7.77
CA ARG A 79 -4.69 -1.11 -7.69
C ARG A 79 -4.95 -0.10 -6.58
N GLU A 80 -4.47 -0.35 -5.37
CA GLU A 80 -4.64 0.59 -4.26
C GLU A 80 -4.01 1.96 -4.56
N ILE A 81 -2.82 2.00 -5.15
CA ILE A 81 -2.16 3.25 -5.54
C ILE A 81 -3.00 4.02 -6.56
N ARG A 82 -3.51 3.32 -7.58
CA ARG A 82 -4.35 3.96 -8.60
C ARG A 82 -5.63 4.52 -7.99
N ASP A 83 -6.26 3.77 -7.11
CA ASP A 83 -7.52 4.16 -6.48
C ASP A 83 -7.30 5.39 -5.58
N ARG A 84 -6.26 5.38 -4.73
CA ARG A 84 -5.88 6.56 -3.92
C ARG A 84 -5.53 7.79 -4.77
N ARG A 85 -4.88 7.59 -5.92
CA ARG A 85 -4.60 8.69 -6.87
C ARG A 85 -5.88 9.29 -7.43
N ARG A 86 -6.86 8.45 -7.77
CA ARG A 86 -8.17 8.93 -8.23
C ARG A 86 -8.87 9.72 -7.12
N ASP A 87 -8.93 9.18 -5.91
CA ASP A 87 -9.54 9.87 -4.77
C ASP A 87 -8.88 11.24 -4.51
N SER A 88 -7.55 11.32 -4.67
CA SER A 88 -6.82 12.58 -4.49
C SER A 88 -7.17 13.62 -5.56
N LEU A 89 -7.41 13.20 -6.80
CA LEU A 89 -7.86 14.08 -7.88
C LEU A 89 -9.28 14.57 -7.63
N GLU A 90 -10.21 13.67 -7.31
CA GLU A 90 -11.61 14.01 -6.98
C GLU A 90 -11.67 15.00 -5.81
N LEU A 91 -10.84 14.79 -4.78
CA LEU A 91 -10.75 15.70 -3.64
C LEU A 91 -10.20 17.07 -4.05
N SER A 92 -9.20 17.11 -4.92
CA SER A 92 -8.62 18.38 -5.40
C SER A 92 -9.63 19.16 -6.24
N GLU A 93 -10.37 18.49 -7.12
CA GLU A 93 -11.43 19.08 -7.93
C GLU A 93 -12.56 19.63 -7.06
N ALA A 94 -12.96 18.91 -6.01
CA ALA A 94 -13.98 19.37 -5.06
C ALA A 94 -13.57 20.64 -4.29
N PHE A 95 -12.27 20.87 -4.09
CA PHE A 95 -11.74 22.04 -3.38
C PHE A 95 -11.44 23.23 -4.29
N GLU A 96 -11.43 23.05 -5.62
CA GLU A 96 -11.14 24.11 -6.59
C GLU A 96 -11.94 25.40 -6.34
N PRO A 97 -13.27 25.36 -6.10
CA PRO A 97 -14.06 26.58 -5.94
C PRO A 97 -13.64 27.40 -4.71
N PHE A 98 -13.25 26.72 -3.63
CA PHE A 98 -12.80 27.38 -2.41
C PHE A 98 -11.40 27.99 -2.59
N LEU A 99 -10.52 27.29 -3.30
CA LEU A 99 -9.19 27.80 -3.64
C LEU A 99 -9.30 29.05 -4.53
N ALA A 100 -10.21 29.05 -5.51
CA ALA A 100 -10.47 30.21 -6.36
C ALA A 100 -10.88 31.44 -5.53
N ILE A 101 -11.82 31.29 -4.59
CA ILE A 101 -12.25 32.37 -3.68
C ILE A 101 -11.06 32.88 -2.85
N SER A 102 -10.26 31.97 -2.27
CA SER A 102 -9.10 32.37 -1.45
C SER A 102 -8.04 33.15 -2.25
N ALA A 103 -7.83 32.81 -3.52
CA ALA A 103 -6.86 33.45 -4.39
C ALA A 103 -7.28 34.88 -4.79
N GLN A 104 -8.59 35.17 -4.75
CA GLN A 104 -9.16 36.48 -5.06
C GLN A 104 -9.11 37.44 -3.87
N SER A 105 -8.87 36.93 -2.65
CA SER A 105 -8.65 37.78 -1.48
C SER A 105 -7.20 38.27 -1.51
N PRO A 106 -6.92 39.55 -1.83
CA PRO A 106 -5.57 40.06 -1.68
C PRO A 106 -5.17 39.84 -0.22
N ALA A 107 -3.94 39.36 0.01
CA ALA A 107 -3.38 39.29 1.35
C ALA A 107 -3.69 40.61 2.03
N SER A 108 -4.37 40.58 3.18
CA SER A 108 -4.69 41.76 3.95
C SER A 108 -3.39 42.31 4.54
N THR A 109 -2.53 42.90 3.69
CA THR A 109 -1.65 43.98 4.09
C THR A 109 -2.54 44.99 4.78
N HIS A 110 -2.41 45.05 6.09
CA HIS A 110 -3.29 45.76 7.00
C HIS A 110 -3.43 47.21 6.54
N ALA A 111 -4.48 47.52 5.79
CA ALA A 111 -4.82 48.88 5.41
C ALA A 111 -5.58 49.49 6.59
N ILE A 112 -4.85 49.87 7.63
CA ILE A 112 -5.35 50.82 8.62
C ILE A 112 -5.65 52.10 7.84
N THR A 113 -6.92 52.41 7.63
CA THR A 113 -7.33 53.69 7.05
C THR A 113 -7.60 54.64 8.20
N VAL A 114 -6.70 55.60 8.42
CA VAL A 114 -6.89 56.67 9.39
C VAL A 114 -7.90 57.65 8.81
N LEU A 115 -9.02 57.83 9.51
CA LEU A 115 -10.00 58.87 9.22
C LEU A 115 -9.73 60.05 10.15
N GLU A 116 -8.95 61.03 9.68
CA GLU A 116 -8.82 62.33 10.35
C GLU A 116 -10.05 63.19 10.03
N GLY A 117 -10.99 63.24 10.97
CA GLY A 117 -12.10 64.19 10.95
C GLY A 117 -11.68 65.54 11.54
N PHE A 118 -12.20 66.64 10.98
CA PHE A 118 -11.95 68.00 11.48
C PHE A 118 -12.94 68.38 12.61
N ASP A 119 -12.34 68.77 13.74
CA ASP A 119 -12.77 69.66 14.84
C ASP A 119 -13.99 69.33 15.73
N PRO A 120 -13.97 69.75 17.02
CA PRO A 120 -14.72 69.12 18.11
C PRO A 120 -16.23 69.43 18.09
N ILE A 121 -17.02 68.42 18.46
CA ILE A 121 -18.50 68.41 18.52
C ILE A 121 -19.05 69.23 19.72
N ASN A 122 -18.22 69.91 20.51
CA ASN A 122 -18.69 70.72 21.64
C ASN A 122 -18.71 72.20 21.31
N ALA A 123 -19.80 72.62 20.66
CA ALA A 123 -20.29 73.99 20.65
C ALA A 123 -21.78 74.01 21.02
N ALA A 124 -22.08 73.75 22.30
CA ALA A 124 -23.34 74.09 22.97
C ALA A 124 -23.14 74.06 24.49
#